data_AF-Q6D9F0-F1
#
_entry.id   AF-Q6D9F0-F1
#
_cell.length_a   1.000
_cell.length_b   1.000
_cell.length_c   1.000
_cell.angle_alpha   90.00
_cell.angle_beta   90.00
_cell.angle_gamma   90.00
#
_symmetry.space_group_name_H-M   'P 1'
#
loop_
_entity.id
_entity.type
_entity.pdbx_description
1 polymer ?
#
loop_
_entity_poly.entity_id
_entity_poly.type
_entity_poly.pdbx_seq_one_letter_code
_entity_poly.pdbx_strand_id
1 'polypeptide(L)'
;MVIMMDYDLNDSAMSWHENDTNKHNKIFNEIMLKRGVLDIETFNYFKDAMKCVNFVEAYNSLITYITFHAKKEIKNALLELIDIAYDSFYLRNNELSIFNSEKVARLIKLESKRCPFLLNPEQIDLLIFYILLSDANCHSKRSSILRVLESEILSNQYISKYQCVFLERLKSINLSSVDIINDSPVEIVKKRGPRNEHYQEAVNIIEDTLGKYPNVSTYSLAKKLVSYFGNYKNPPSDTTLKRWVEDIREPANEPYTQKFKLIHRNQD
;
A
#
# COMPACT_ATOMS: atom_id res chain seq x y z
N MET A 1 22.22 -31.53 -18.29
CA MET A 1 21.40 -30.87 -19.32
C MET A 1 20.02 -30.71 -18.73
N VAL A 2 19.75 -29.55 -18.13
CA VAL A 2 18.51 -29.26 -17.40
C VAL A 2 17.64 -28.47 -18.35
N ILE A 3 16.42 -28.96 -18.59
CA ILE A 3 15.43 -28.33 -19.46
C ILE A 3 15.00 -27.03 -18.76
N MET A 4 15.48 -25.90 -19.26
CA MET A 4 14.90 -24.58 -18.97
C MET A 4 13.50 -24.58 -19.58
N MET A 5 12.46 -24.55 -18.74
CA MET A 5 11.15 -24.09 -19.19
C MET A 5 11.27 -22.58 -19.38
N ASP A 6 11.53 -22.18 -20.62
CA ASP A 6 11.34 -20.80 -21.07
C ASP A 6 9.85 -20.48 -20.89
N TYR A 7 9.54 -19.72 -19.84
CA TYR A 7 8.24 -19.07 -19.74
C TYR A 7 8.30 -17.86 -20.67
N ASP A 8 7.69 -18.00 -21.85
CA ASP A 8 7.36 -16.90 -22.75
C ASP A 8 6.49 -15.89 -22.00
N LEU A 9 7.13 -14.88 -21.41
CA LEU A 9 6.51 -13.67 -20.86
C LEU A 9 6.19 -12.70 -22.01
N ASN A 10 5.57 -13.21 -23.08
CA ASN A 10 5.11 -12.40 -24.21
C ASN A 10 3.78 -11.72 -23.83
N ASP A 11 3.89 -10.45 -23.46
CA ASP A 11 2.96 -9.31 -23.71
C ASP A 11 1.46 -9.60 -23.93
N SER A 12 0.89 -10.47 -23.12
CA SER A 12 -0.54 -10.59 -22.88
C SER A 12 -0.75 -10.25 -21.41
N ALA A 13 -1.30 -9.07 -21.15
CA ALA A 13 -1.54 -8.51 -19.82
C ALA A 13 -1.93 -9.61 -18.82
N MET A 14 -1.01 -9.92 -17.89
CA MET A 14 -1.26 -10.85 -16.80
C MET A 14 -2.52 -10.34 -16.09
N SER A 15 -3.61 -11.10 -16.15
CA SER A 15 -4.88 -10.71 -15.58
C SER A 15 -5.08 -11.40 -14.24
N TRP A 16 -5.09 -10.61 -13.17
CA TRP A 16 -5.41 -11.08 -11.83
C TRP A 16 -6.93 -11.03 -11.66
N HIS A 17 -7.64 -11.98 -12.25
CA HIS A 17 -9.07 -12.18 -12.01
C HIS A 17 -9.26 -13.20 -10.87
N GLU A 18 -10.37 -13.12 -10.13
CA GLU A 18 -10.70 -14.02 -9.01
C GLU A 18 -10.52 -15.52 -9.37
N ASN A 19 -10.82 -15.91 -10.61
CA ASN A 19 -10.67 -17.28 -11.10
C ASN A 19 -9.20 -17.75 -11.22
N ASP A 20 -8.27 -16.83 -11.43
CA ASP A 20 -6.84 -17.11 -11.62
C ASP A 20 -5.99 -16.75 -10.40
N THR A 21 -6.54 -16.00 -9.44
CA THR A 21 -5.88 -15.64 -8.17
C THR A 21 -5.31 -16.87 -7.45
N ASN A 22 -6.05 -17.97 -7.41
CA ASN A 22 -5.59 -19.23 -6.80
C ASN A 22 -4.38 -19.84 -7.52
N LYS A 23 -4.33 -19.75 -8.85
CA LYS A 23 -3.21 -20.27 -9.66
C LYS A 23 -1.97 -19.41 -9.45
N HIS A 24 -2.10 -18.09 -9.50
CA HIS A 24 -0.99 -17.17 -9.27
C HIS A 24 -0.42 -17.29 -7.85
N ASN A 25 -1.28 -17.43 -6.85
CA ASN A 25 -0.87 -17.67 -5.46
C ASN A 25 -0.11 -18.98 -5.31
N LYS A 26 -0.55 -20.05 -5.98
CA LYS A 26 0.14 -21.35 -5.95
C LYS A 26 1.54 -21.24 -6.53
N ILE A 27 1.69 -20.64 -7.72
CA ILE A 27 2.99 -20.46 -8.39
C ILE A 27 3.92 -19.61 -7.50
N PHE A 28 3.41 -18.49 -6.99
CA PHE A 28 4.19 -17.62 -6.12
C PHE A 28 4.65 -18.32 -4.85
N ASN A 29 3.78 -19.11 -4.24
CA ASN A 29 4.09 -19.93 -3.07
C ASN A 29 5.17 -20.99 -3.36
N GLU A 30 5.12 -21.64 -4.53
CA GLU A 30 6.15 -22.60 -4.95
C GLU A 30 7.52 -21.94 -5.15
N ILE A 31 7.57 -20.76 -5.77
CA ILE A 31 8.81 -20.00 -5.94
C ILE A 31 9.40 -19.62 -4.57
N MET A 32 8.57 -19.05 -3.67
CA MET A 32 9.00 -18.69 -2.32
C MET A 32 9.52 -19.87 -1.53
N LEU A 33 8.81 -21.00 -1.54
CA LEU A 33 9.24 -22.21 -0.82
C LEU A 33 10.59 -22.76 -1.32
N LYS A 34 10.89 -22.58 -2.61
CA LYS A 34 12.12 -23.08 -3.22
C LYS A 34 13.31 -22.14 -3.03
N ARG A 35 13.08 -20.82 -3.06
CA ARG A 35 14.16 -19.82 -3.19
C ARG A 35 14.25 -18.86 -2.00
N GLY A 36 13.19 -18.74 -1.23
CA GLY A 36 13.08 -17.82 -0.11
C GLY A 36 12.34 -16.54 -0.46
N VAL A 37 11.84 -15.84 0.56
CA VAL A 37 11.00 -14.65 0.38
C VAL A 37 11.79 -13.45 -0.15
N LEU A 38 13.08 -13.31 0.16
CA LEU A 38 13.87 -12.16 -0.30
C LEU A 38 14.63 -12.40 -1.61
N ASP A 39 14.50 -13.59 -2.19
CA ASP A 39 15.14 -13.97 -3.44
C ASP A 39 14.72 -13.09 -4.62
N ILE A 40 15.63 -12.92 -5.57
CA ILE A 40 15.44 -12.07 -6.74
C ILE A 40 14.28 -12.55 -7.62
N GLU A 41 14.07 -13.87 -7.77
CA GLU A 41 12.98 -14.39 -8.60
C GLU A 41 11.62 -14.24 -7.92
N THR A 42 11.56 -14.49 -6.60
CA THR A 42 10.36 -14.19 -5.80
C THR A 42 9.98 -12.72 -5.97
N PHE A 43 10.96 -11.83 -5.84
CA PHE A 43 10.74 -10.40 -5.94
C PHE A 43 10.32 -9.97 -7.36
N ASN A 44 10.93 -10.54 -8.40
CA ASN A 44 10.57 -10.25 -9.79
C ASN A 44 9.15 -10.70 -10.11
N TYR A 45 8.74 -11.90 -9.67
CA TYR A 45 7.36 -12.35 -9.85
C TYR A 45 6.35 -11.38 -9.21
N PHE A 46 6.63 -10.95 -7.97
CA PHE A 46 5.79 -9.94 -7.32
C PHE A 46 5.77 -8.62 -8.09
N LYS A 47 6.91 -8.16 -8.59
CA LYS A 47 6.99 -6.94 -9.38
C LYS A 47 6.17 -7.03 -10.68
N ASP A 48 6.19 -8.19 -11.33
CA ASP A 48 5.38 -8.45 -12.53
C ASP A 48 3.89 -8.52 -12.18
N ALA A 49 3.53 -9.11 -11.04
CA ALA A 49 2.17 -9.07 -10.50
C ALA A 49 1.65 -7.63 -10.34
N MET A 50 2.50 -6.68 -9.93
CA MET A 50 2.11 -5.27 -9.78
C MET A 50 1.83 -4.57 -11.11
N LYS A 51 2.19 -5.15 -12.26
CA LYS A 51 1.87 -4.60 -13.59
C LYS A 51 0.43 -4.92 -14.03
N CYS A 52 -0.21 -5.91 -13.41
CA CYS A 52 -1.57 -6.34 -13.74
C CYS A 52 -2.60 -5.21 -13.54
N VAL A 53 -3.75 -5.31 -14.23
CA VAL A 53 -4.85 -4.33 -14.07
C VAL A 53 -5.37 -4.31 -12.63
N ASN A 54 -5.58 -5.48 -12.04
CA ASN A 54 -6.07 -5.65 -10.66
C ASN A 54 -4.93 -5.77 -9.63
N PHE A 55 -3.87 -4.97 -9.76
CA PHE A 55 -2.68 -5.09 -8.90
C PHE A 55 -2.95 -4.89 -7.39
N VAL A 56 -4.04 -4.22 -7.00
CA VAL A 56 -4.44 -4.08 -5.60
C VAL A 56 -4.89 -5.42 -5.01
N GLU A 57 -5.69 -6.19 -5.76
CA GLU A 57 -6.09 -7.55 -5.37
C GLU A 57 -4.87 -8.47 -5.33
N ALA A 58 -4.02 -8.39 -6.36
CA ALA A 58 -2.75 -9.10 -6.39
C ALA A 58 -1.90 -8.80 -5.15
N TYR A 59 -1.75 -7.52 -4.79
CA TYR A 59 -0.98 -7.10 -3.62
C TYR A 59 -1.53 -7.70 -2.33
N ASN A 60 -2.83 -7.53 -2.07
CA ASN A 60 -3.48 -8.02 -0.85
C ASN A 60 -3.36 -9.55 -0.73
N SER A 61 -3.46 -10.26 -1.85
CA SER A 61 -3.28 -11.69 -1.91
C SER A 61 -1.83 -12.10 -1.62
N LEU A 62 -0.86 -11.58 -2.37
CA LEU A 62 0.54 -11.99 -2.30
C LEU A 62 1.22 -11.57 -0.99
N ILE A 63 0.88 -10.39 -0.43
CA ILE A 63 1.50 -9.89 0.81
C ILE A 63 1.20 -10.79 2.01
N THR A 64 0.06 -11.48 1.99
CA THR A 64 -0.31 -12.46 3.01
C THR A 64 0.66 -13.65 3.02
N TYR A 65 1.00 -14.18 1.83
CA TYR A 65 1.98 -15.27 1.72
C TYR A 65 3.39 -14.81 2.07
N ILE A 66 3.81 -13.63 1.60
CA ILE A 66 5.09 -13.01 1.98
C ILE A 66 5.19 -12.93 3.50
N THR A 67 4.16 -12.40 4.16
CA THR A 67 4.13 -12.23 5.62
C THR A 67 4.24 -13.57 6.35
N PHE A 68 3.51 -14.58 5.88
CA PHE A 68 3.52 -15.91 6.49
C PHE A 68 4.90 -16.58 6.39
N HIS A 69 5.50 -16.60 5.20
CA HIS A 69 6.79 -17.25 4.98
C HIS A 69 7.95 -16.46 5.60
N ALA A 70 7.91 -15.12 5.53
CA ALA A 70 8.90 -14.26 6.17
C ALA A 70 8.98 -14.52 7.68
N LYS A 71 7.83 -14.64 8.37
CA LYS A 71 7.82 -14.99 9.80
C LYS A 71 8.53 -16.31 10.09
N LYS A 72 8.33 -17.33 9.24
CA LYS A 72 8.97 -18.63 9.39
C LYS A 72 10.48 -18.55 9.15
N GLU A 73 10.91 -17.88 8.08
CA GLU A 73 12.33 -17.67 7.77
C GLU A 73 13.05 -16.89 8.87
N ILE A 74 12.46 -15.78 9.33
CA ILE A 74 13.01 -14.95 10.41
C ILE A 74 13.17 -15.79 11.68
N LYS A 75 12.11 -16.50 12.09
CA LYS A 75 12.16 -17.32 13.29
C LYS A 75 13.24 -18.39 13.22
N ASN A 76 13.34 -19.11 12.10
CA ASN A 76 14.35 -20.15 11.92
C ASN A 76 15.77 -19.58 11.98
N ALA A 77 16.02 -18.47 11.27
CA ALA A 77 17.33 -17.83 11.25
C ALA A 77 17.72 -17.26 12.63
N LEU A 78 16.78 -16.63 13.35
CA LEU A 78 17.05 -16.15 14.71
C LEU A 78 17.37 -17.30 15.67
N LEU A 79 16.63 -18.42 15.59
CA LEU A 79 16.92 -19.60 16.40
C LEU A 79 18.30 -20.19 16.10
N GLU A 80 18.68 -20.27 14.81
CA GLU A 80 20.01 -20.74 14.42
C GLU A 80 21.13 -19.84 14.97
N LEU A 81 20.98 -18.51 14.89
CA LEU A 81 21.94 -17.57 15.48
C LEU A 81 22.03 -17.70 16.99
N ILE A 82 20.89 -17.95 17.64
CA ILE A 82 20.81 -18.19 19.09
C ILE A 82 21.55 -19.48 19.44
N ASP A 83 21.33 -20.57 18.71
CA ASP A 83 21.95 -21.87 18.94
C ASP A 83 23.48 -21.79 18.72
N ILE A 84 23.93 -21.15 17.64
CA ILE A 84 25.36 -20.91 17.38
C ILE A 84 26.00 -20.11 18.52
N ALA A 85 25.31 -19.07 18.98
CA ALA A 85 25.78 -18.30 20.13
C ALA A 85 25.85 -19.22 21.36
N TYR A 86 24.78 -19.93 21.71
CA TYR A 86 24.75 -20.86 22.85
C TYR A 86 25.88 -21.87 22.81
N ASP A 87 26.02 -22.62 21.73
CA ASP A 87 27.02 -23.67 21.59
C ASP A 87 28.44 -23.12 21.72
N SER A 88 28.69 -21.91 21.21
CA SER A 88 30.00 -21.27 21.33
C SER A 88 30.38 -20.90 22.77
N PHE A 89 29.41 -20.73 23.67
CA PHE A 89 29.62 -20.37 25.08
C PHE A 89 29.45 -21.56 26.04
N TYR A 90 28.37 -22.33 25.90
CA TYR A 90 28.03 -23.43 26.81
C TYR A 90 29.00 -24.61 26.68
N LEU A 91 29.48 -24.95 25.47
CA LEU A 91 30.41 -26.07 25.28
C LEU A 91 31.82 -25.80 25.84
N ARG A 92 32.17 -24.54 26.16
CA ARG A 92 33.54 -24.22 26.59
C ARG A 92 33.74 -24.09 28.09
N ASN A 93 32.76 -23.63 28.87
CA ASN A 93 33.05 -23.20 30.24
C ASN A 93 32.09 -23.69 31.34
N ASN A 94 30.93 -24.31 31.05
CA ASN A 94 29.92 -24.72 32.05
C ASN A 94 29.52 -23.65 33.11
N GLU A 95 29.97 -22.41 32.95
CA GLU A 95 29.70 -21.27 33.82
C GLU A 95 29.46 -20.03 32.95
N LEU A 96 28.32 -19.38 33.14
CA LEU A 96 27.99 -18.06 32.55
C LEU A 96 28.81 -16.91 33.16
N SER A 97 29.72 -17.20 34.10
CA SER A 97 30.61 -16.24 34.78
C SER A 97 31.57 -15.51 33.81
N ILE A 98 31.68 -15.96 32.55
CA ILE A 98 32.50 -15.34 31.50
C ILE A 98 31.66 -15.04 30.24
N PHE A 99 30.42 -14.54 30.40
CA PHE A 99 29.68 -14.02 29.25
C PHE A 99 30.35 -12.75 28.72
N ASN A 100 31.03 -12.86 27.57
CA ASN A 100 31.64 -11.73 26.89
C ASN A 100 30.71 -11.23 25.77
N SER A 101 29.89 -10.22 26.07
CA SER A 101 28.91 -9.64 25.14
C SER A 101 29.55 -9.19 23.82
N GLU A 102 30.77 -8.65 23.85
CA GLU A 102 31.46 -8.19 22.65
C GLU A 102 31.84 -9.35 21.72
N LYS A 103 32.28 -10.48 22.28
CA LYS A 103 32.58 -11.68 21.51
C LYS A 103 31.31 -12.28 20.90
N VAL A 104 30.20 -12.29 21.66
CA VAL A 104 28.88 -12.74 21.19
C VAL A 104 28.41 -11.86 20.03
N ALA A 105 28.50 -10.54 20.18
CA ALA A 105 28.12 -9.57 19.16
C ALA A 105 28.89 -9.80 17.85
N ARG A 106 30.22 -10.00 17.94
CA ARG A 106 31.07 -10.27 16.78
C ARG A 106 30.70 -11.57 16.08
N LEU A 107 30.37 -12.62 16.83
CA LEU A 107 29.94 -13.91 16.29
C LEU A 107 28.58 -13.79 15.58
N ILE A 108 27.56 -13.23 16.26
CA ILE A 108 26.23 -13.01 15.68
C ILE A 108 26.34 -12.16 14.40
N LYS A 109 27.15 -11.11 14.42
CA LYS A 109 27.37 -10.25 13.23
C LYS A 109 28.03 -10.98 12.07
N LEU A 110 28.90 -11.96 12.35
CA LEU A 110 29.55 -12.74 11.31
C LEU A 110 28.55 -13.74 10.70
N GLU A 111 27.84 -14.47 11.55
CA GLU A 111 26.93 -15.54 11.14
C GLU A 111 25.64 -14.99 10.51
N SER A 112 25.17 -13.81 10.94
CA SER A 112 24.00 -13.16 10.35
C SER A 112 24.18 -12.84 8.86
N LYS A 113 25.41 -12.81 8.34
CA LYS A 113 25.67 -12.69 6.89
C LYS A 113 25.14 -13.87 6.07
N ARG A 114 24.91 -15.02 6.70
CA ARG A 114 24.31 -16.20 6.07
C ARG A 114 22.78 -16.17 6.10
N CYS A 115 22.20 -15.26 6.90
CA CYS A 115 20.76 -15.08 6.96
C CYS A 115 20.28 -14.31 5.73
N PRO A 116 19.00 -14.50 5.33
CA PRO A 116 18.40 -13.75 4.24
C PRO A 116 18.20 -12.25 4.56
N PHE A 117 18.39 -11.85 5.82
CA PHE A 117 18.27 -10.47 6.32
C PHE A 117 19.50 -10.07 7.13
N LEU A 118 19.67 -8.77 7.33
CA LEU A 118 20.79 -8.21 8.09
C LEU A 118 20.31 -7.73 9.46
N LEU A 119 21.08 -8.00 10.50
CA LEU A 119 20.82 -7.44 11.83
C LEU A 119 21.56 -6.11 12.00
N ASN A 120 20.85 -5.08 12.45
CA ASN A 120 21.47 -3.83 12.88
C ASN A 120 22.09 -3.98 14.29
N PRO A 121 22.92 -3.03 14.76
CA PRO A 121 23.55 -3.12 16.07
C PRO A 121 22.54 -3.29 17.22
N GLU A 122 21.43 -2.57 17.20
CA GLU A 122 20.40 -2.61 18.24
C GLU A 122 19.73 -3.99 18.33
N GLN A 123 19.49 -4.64 17.19
CA GLN A 123 18.94 -5.99 17.10
C GLN A 123 19.93 -7.04 17.59
N ILE A 124 21.22 -6.84 17.33
CA ILE A 124 22.27 -7.70 17.88
C ILE A 124 22.30 -7.58 19.42
N ASP A 125 22.21 -6.36 19.96
CA ASP A 125 22.15 -6.12 21.40
C ASP A 125 20.92 -6.77 22.05
N LEU A 126 19.77 -6.70 21.39
CA LEU A 126 18.56 -7.40 21.83
C LEU A 126 18.73 -8.93 21.84
N LEU A 127 19.39 -9.50 20.82
CA LEU A 127 19.66 -10.94 20.75
C LEU A 127 20.65 -11.37 21.86
N ILE A 128 21.66 -10.56 22.14
CA ILE A 128 22.58 -10.75 23.26
C ILE A 128 21.83 -10.73 24.59
N PHE A 129 20.92 -9.76 24.77
CA PHE A 129 20.11 -9.68 25.98
C PHE A 129 19.16 -10.87 26.12
N TYR A 130 18.59 -11.34 25.00
CA TYR A 130 17.84 -12.60 24.98
C TYR A 130 18.67 -13.79 25.48
N ILE A 131 19.93 -13.90 25.03
CA ILE A 131 20.82 -15.00 25.40
C ILE A 131 21.16 -14.95 26.90
N LEU A 132 21.45 -13.75 27.42
CA LEU A 132 21.71 -13.51 28.84
C LEU A 132 20.54 -13.93 29.73
N LEU A 133 19.31 -13.72 29.26
CA LEU A 133 18.10 -14.02 30.02
C LEU A 133 17.73 -15.50 30.07
N SER A 134 18.48 -16.40 29.44
CA SER A 134 18.11 -17.83 29.44
C SER A 134 18.42 -18.58 30.71
N ASP A 135 19.29 -18.04 31.57
CA ASP A 135 19.64 -18.64 32.85
C ASP A 135 18.73 -18.13 34.00
N ALA A 136 18.15 -16.94 33.83
CA ALA A 136 17.08 -16.46 34.68
C ALA A 136 15.74 -17.07 34.20
N ASN A 137 14.83 -17.45 35.11
CA ASN A 137 13.45 -17.89 34.79
C ASN A 137 12.58 -16.77 34.15
N CYS A 138 13.12 -16.04 33.18
CA CYS A 138 12.58 -14.86 32.52
C CYS A 138 11.99 -15.20 31.14
N HIS A 139 11.28 -16.33 31.04
CA HIS A 139 10.69 -16.80 29.79
C HIS A 139 9.79 -15.76 29.11
N SER A 140 9.02 -14.99 29.88
CA SER A 140 8.15 -13.93 29.36
C SER A 140 8.94 -12.80 28.69
N LYS A 141 10.03 -12.34 29.31
CA LYS A 141 10.91 -11.30 28.76
C LYS A 141 11.59 -11.78 27.48
N ARG A 142 12.08 -13.01 27.48
CA ARG A 142 12.68 -13.65 26.29
C ARG A 142 11.70 -13.71 25.12
N SER A 143 10.47 -14.15 25.38
CA SER A 143 9.44 -14.19 24.35
C SER A 143 9.11 -12.80 23.80
N SER A 144 9.05 -11.77 24.66
CA SER A 144 8.83 -10.39 24.22
C SER A 144 9.96 -9.88 23.33
N ILE A 145 11.22 -10.15 23.67
CA ILE A 145 12.38 -9.74 22.86
C ILE A 145 12.32 -10.37 21.47
N LEU A 146 12.08 -11.68 21.38
CA LEU A 146 11.94 -12.36 20.09
C LEU A 146 10.81 -11.76 19.26
N ARG A 147 9.65 -11.49 19.88
CA ARG A 147 8.52 -10.86 19.17
C ARG A 147 8.88 -9.49 18.60
N VAL A 148 9.62 -8.67 19.36
CA VAL A 148 10.06 -7.35 18.89
C VAL A 148 11.02 -7.50 17.71
N LEU A 149 12.03 -8.36 17.85
CA LEU A 149 12.98 -8.65 16.77
C LEU A 149 12.28 -9.16 15.51
N GLU A 150 11.41 -10.16 15.64
CA GLU A 150 10.64 -10.72 14.54
C GLU A 150 9.80 -9.64 13.83
N SER A 151 9.12 -8.79 14.60
CA SER A 151 8.27 -7.73 14.06
C SER A 151 9.06 -6.65 13.33
N GLU A 152 10.19 -6.21 13.88
CA GLU A 152 11.03 -5.18 13.25
C GLU A 152 11.67 -5.69 11.97
N ILE A 153 12.24 -6.89 11.98
CA ILE A 153 12.86 -7.49 10.78
C ILE A 153 11.79 -7.68 9.69
N LEU A 154 10.62 -8.21 10.06
CA LEU A 154 9.50 -8.39 9.15
C LEU A 154 9.09 -7.06 8.50
N SER A 155 8.82 -6.03 9.30
CA SER A 155 8.37 -4.74 8.80
C SER A 155 9.43 -4.06 7.94
N ASN A 156 10.67 -3.98 8.43
CA ASN A 156 11.69 -3.11 7.86
C ASN A 156 12.46 -3.72 6.69
N GLN A 157 12.53 -5.05 6.58
CA GLN A 157 13.34 -5.72 5.55
C GLN A 157 12.52 -6.54 4.56
N TYR A 158 11.43 -7.16 5.02
CA TYR A 158 10.56 -7.94 4.15
C TYR A 158 9.43 -7.06 3.61
N ILE A 159 8.53 -6.61 4.48
CA ILE A 159 7.28 -5.95 4.07
C ILE A 159 7.54 -4.61 3.39
N SER A 160 8.46 -3.80 3.91
CA SER A 160 8.86 -2.52 3.31
C SER A 160 9.28 -2.67 1.82
N LYS A 161 10.06 -3.71 1.50
CA LYS A 161 10.56 -3.97 0.14
C LYS A 161 9.41 -4.18 -0.84
N TYR A 162 8.41 -4.95 -0.46
CA TYR A 162 7.22 -5.23 -1.27
C TYR A 162 6.25 -4.04 -1.31
N GLN A 163 6.09 -3.35 -0.19
CA GLN A 163 5.30 -2.11 -0.10
C GLN A 163 5.84 -1.02 -1.01
N CYS A 164 7.16 -0.86 -1.11
CA CYS A 164 7.77 0.11 -2.03
C CYS A 164 7.34 -0.12 -3.47
N VAL A 165 7.35 -1.37 -3.96
CA VAL A 165 6.91 -1.69 -5.33
C VAL A 165 5.43 -1.36 -5.54
N PHE A 166 4.59 -1.67 -4.55
CA PHE A 166 3.16 -1.33 -4.60
C PHE A 166 2.93 0.19 -4.62
N LEU A 167 3.65 0.95 -3.78
CA LEU A 167 3.58 2.41 -3.73
C LEU A 167 4.11 3.05 -5.01
N GLU A 168 5.20 2.53 -5.59
CA GLU A 168 5.70 2.95 -6.90
C GLU A 168 4.65 2.72 -8.00
N ARG A 169 3.95 1.59 -7.96
CA ARG A 169 2.86 1.32 -8.89
C ARG A 169 1.72 2.33 -8.73
N LEU A 170 1.28 2.61 -7.50
CA LEU A 170 0.26 3.63 -7.23
C LEU A 170 0.66 5.01 -7.75
N LYS A 171 1.91 5.42 -7.49
CA LYS A 171 2.47 6.66 -8.02
C LYS A 171 2.50 6.67 -9.55
N SER A 172 2.88 5.55 -10.18
CA SER A 172 2.94 5.45 -11.65
C SER A 172 1.56 5.62 -12.29
N ILE A 173 0.49 5.14 -11.64
CA ILE A 173 -0.89 5.33 -12.11
C ILE A 173 -1.30 6.80 -11.96
N ASN A 174 -0.99 7.41 -10.81
CA ASN A 174 -1.28 8.82 -10.56
C ASN A 174 -0.45 9.77 -11.46
N LEU A 175 0.74 9.36 -11.92
CA LEU A 175 1.60 10.11 -12.83
C LEU A 175 1.28 9.84 -14.31
N SER A 176 0.87 8.62 -14.68
CA SER A 176 0.42 8.30 -16.05
C SER A 176 -0.97 8.85 -16.36
N SER A 177 -1.72 9.31 -15.34
CA SER A 177 -2.84 10.23 -15.56
C SER A 177 -2.43 11.68 -15.85
N VAL A 178 -1.13 12.02 -15.78
CA VAL A 178 -0.61 13.38 -15.99
C VAL A 178 0.17 13.52 -17.31
N ASP A 179 0.74 12.45 -17.87
CA ASP A 179 1.44 12.50 -19.15
C ASP A 179 0.97 11.41 -20.13
N ILE A 180 0.83 11.80 -21.41
CA ILE A 180 0.44 11.05 -22.63
C ILE A 180 -1.03 11.23 -23.07
N ILE A 181 -1.28 12.28 -23.89
CA ILE A 181 -2.04 12.14 -25.15
C ILE A 181 -1.40 13.06 -26.20
N ASN A 182 -0.37 12.57 -26.90
CA ASN A 182 -0.05 12.99 -28.27
C ASN A 182 -0.11 11.74 -29.16
N ASP A 183 -0.70 11.92 -30.35
CA ASP A 183 -0.78 11.02 -31.52
C ASP A 183 -1.88 9.92 -31.60
N SER A 184 -3.07 10.38 -32.03
CA SER A 184 -3.98 9.80 -33.07
C SER A 184 -4.63 8.39 -32.89
N PRO A 185 -5.67 8.02 -33.67
CA PRO A 185 -7.07 8.27 -33.36
C PRO A 185 -7.85 6.95 -33.20
N VAL A 186 -8.24 6.63 -31.97
CA VAL A 186 -9.34 5.69 -31.72
C VAL A 186 -10.31 6.38 -30.78
N GLU A 187 -11.57 6.47 -31.21
CA GLU A 187 -12.66 7.13 -30.49
C GLU A 187 -12.88 6.48 -29.11
N ILE A 188 -12.29 7.08 -28.09
CA ILE A 188 -12.65 6.83 -26.70
C ILE A 188 -13.14 8.16 -26.12
N VAL A 189 -14.41 8.16 -25.73
CA VAL A 189 -15.16 9.31 -25.21
C VAL A 189 -14.46 9.84 -23.95
N LYS A 190 -13.67 10.91 -24.10
CA LYS A 190 -13.06 11.67 -23.01
C LYS A 190 -14.16 12.13 -22.05
N LYS A 191 -14.07 11.78 -20.76
CA LYS A 191 -14.70 12.55 -19.67
C LYS A 191 -14.06 13.93 -19.66
N ARG A 192 -14.62 14.83 -20.46
CA ARG A 192 -14.29 16.25 -20.43
C ARG A 192 -14.80 16.80 -19.10
N GLY A 193 -13.94 17.51 -18.37
CA GLY A 193 -14.43 18.50 -17.41
C GLY A 193 -15.48 19.39 -18.09
N PRO A 194 -16.47 19.92 -17.35
CA PRO A 194 -17.58 20.64 -17.94
C PRO A 194 -17.05 21.74 -18.88
N ARG A 195 -17.39 21.63 -20.16
CA ARG A 195 -16.99 22.56 -21.24
C ARG A 195 -17.59 23.96 -21.11
N ASN A 196 -18.35 24.21 -20.04
CA ASN A 196 -19.05 25.44 -19.85
C ASN A 196 -18.16 26.39 -19.05
N GLU A 197 -17.87 27.55 -19.64
CA GLU A 197 -16.99 28.58 -19.09
C GLU A 197 -17.46 29.10 -17.72
N HIS A 198 -18.73 28.92 -17.38
CA HIS A 198 -19.35 29.35 -16.13
C HIS A 198 -19.29 28.31 -15.01
N TYR A 199 -18.62 27.17 -15.21
CA TYR A 199 -18.57 26.08 -14.22
C TYR A 199 -18.00 26.55 -12.87
N GLN A 200 -16.84 27.20 -12.88
CA GLN A 200 -16.20 27.61 -11.63
C GLN A 200 -17.02 28.66 -10.88
N GLU A 201 -17.68 29.58 -11.60
CA GLU A 201 -18.60 30.55 -11.02
C GLU A 201 -19.81 29.84 -10.40
N ALA A 202 -20.40 28.86 -11.09
CA ALA A 202 -21.50 28.07 -10.55
C ALA A 202 -21.10 27.30 -9.29
N VAL A 203 -19.93 26.66 -9.27
CA VAL A 203 -19.39 25.94 -8.09
C VAL A 203 -19.26 26.88 -6.90
N ASN A 204 -18.62 28.05 -7.10
CA ASN A 204 -18.44 29.03 -6.03
C ASN A 204 -19.78 29.50 -5.46
N ILE A 205 -20.77 29.79 -6.31
CA ILE A 205 -22.11 30.21 -5.88
C ILE A 205 -22.81 29.08 -5.12
N ILE A 206 -22.66 27.83 -5.56
CA ILE A 206 -23.24 26.66 -4.89
C ILE A 206 -22.64 26.50 -3.49
N GLU A 207 -21.32 26.50 -3.37
CA GLU A 207 -20.61 26.35 -2.10
C GLU A 207 -20.94 27.50 -1.13
N ASP A 208 -20.87 28.75 -1.60
CA ASP A 208 -21.18 29.93 -0.77
C ASP A 208 -22.66 29.92 -0.33
N THR A 209 -23.58 29.49 -1.20
CA THR A 209 -25.02 29.40 -0.87
C THR A 209 -25.31 28.27 0.12
N LEU A 210 -24.68 27.11 -0.05
CA LEU A 210 -24.83 25.97 0.88
C LEU A 210 -24.18 26.26 2.24
N GLY A 211 -23.07 27.00 2.28
CA GLY A 211 -22.47 27.46 3.53
C GLY A 211 -23.41 28.32 4.37
N LYS A 212 -24.24 29.15 3.73
CA LYS A 212 -25.21 30.02 4.43
C LYS A 212 -26.59 29.39 4.63
N TYR A 213 -27.02 28.56 3.69
CA TYR A 213 -28.32 27.90 3.70
C TYR A 213 -28.15 26.39 3.44
N PRO A 214 -27.66 25.62 4.42
CA PRO A 214 -27.27 24.22 4.22
C PRO A 214 -28.45 23.30 3.84
N ASN A 215 -29.67 23.69 4.20
CA ASN A 215 -30.87 22.87 4.04
C ASN A 215 -31.69 23.16 2.77
N VAL A 216 -31.15 23.92 1.81
CA VAL A 216 -31.87 24.22 0.55
C VAL A 216 -31.98 22.98 -0.32
N SER A 217 -33.12 22.76 -0.98
CA SER A 217 -33.26 21.60 -1.90
C SER A 217 -32.39 21.76 -3.14
N THR A 218 -31.83 20.65 -3.66
CA THR A 218 -31.09 20.60 -4.94
C THR A 218 -31.88 21.29 -6.05
N TYR A 219 -33.16 20.94 -6.17
CA TYR A 219 -34.04 21.47 -7.22
C TYR A 219 -34.20 22.99 -7.14
N SER A 220 -34.50 23.54 -5.96
CA SER A 220 -34.66 24.99 -5.79
C SER A 220 -33.35 25.76 -6.02
N LEU A 221 -32.19 25.17 -5.69
CA LEU A 221 -30.87 25.76 -5.93
C LEU A 221 -30.53 25.78 -7.42
N ALA A 222 -30.69 24.65 -8.11
CA ALA A 222 -30.51 24.55 -9.56
C ALA A 222 -31.41 25.56 -10.30
N LYS A 223 -32.69 25.65 -9.93
CA LYS A 223 -33.63 26.60 -10.55
C LYS A 223 -33.23 28.07 -10.37
N LYS A 224 -32.68 28.44 -9.21
CA LYS A 224 -32.16 29.80 -9.01
C LYS A 224 -30.90 30.07 -9.81
N LEU A 225 -30.01 29.08 -9.95
CA LEU A 225 -28.83 29.19 -10.81
C LEU A 225 -29.21 29.34 -12.28
N VAL A 226 -30.25 28.65 -12.75
CA VAL A 226 -30.78 28.85 -14.11
C VAL A 226 -31.20 30.31 -14.32
N SER A 227 -31.90 30.89 -13.34
CA SER A 227 -32.29 32.30 -13.40
C SER A 227 -31.09 33.25 -13.33
N TYR A 228 -30.03 32.89 -12.60
CA TYR A 228 -28.81 33.69 -12.49
C TYR A 228 -28.01 33.72 -13.80
N PHE A 229 -27.79 32.54 -14.40
CA PHE A 229 -27.04 32.41 -15.65
C PHE A 229 -27.87 32.72 -16.90
N GLY A 230 -29.20 32.89 -16.80
CA GLY A 230 -30.08 33.02 -17.97
C GLY A 230 -29.71 34.11 -18.98
N ASN A 231 -28.98 35.14 -18.55
CA ASN A 231 -28.52 36.25 -19.40
C ASN A 231 -27.06 36.12 -19.86
N TYR A 232 -26.34 35.08 -19.43
CA TYR A 232 -24.95 34.87 -19.82
C TYR A 232 -24.85 34.34 -21.24
N LYS A 233 -23.74 34.61 -21.92
CA LYS A 233 -23.42 33.98 -23.20
C LYS A 233 -23.16 32.49 -22.94
N ASN A 234 -23.85 31.59 -23.63
CA ASN A 234 -23.77 30.13 -23.43
C ASN A 234 -24.12 29.66 -22.01
N PRO A 235 -25.35 29.93 -21.52
CA PRO A 235 -25.73 29.58 -20.16
C PRO A 235 -25.69 28.05 -19.94
N PRO A 236 -25.27 27.57 -18.77
CA PRO A 236 -25.41 26.17 -18.41
C PRO A 236 -26.88 25.73 -18.48
N SER A 237 -27.15 24.52 -18.98
CA SER A 237 -28.51 23.99 -19.00
C SER A 237 -29.00 23.66 -17.58
N ASP A 238 -30.32 23.65 -17.36
CA ASP A 238 -30.91 23.25 -16.07
C ASP A 238 -30.41 21.87 -15.59
N THR A 239 -30.34 20.91 -16.50
CA THR A 239 -29.80 19.56 -16.20
C THR A 239 -28.33 19.58 -15.81
N THR A 240 -27.55 20.49 -16.39
CA THR A 240 -26.13 20.67 -16.07
C THR A 240 -25.95 21.27 -14.68
N LEU A 241 -26.73 22.32 -14.36
CA LEU A 241 -26.68 22.98 -13.06
C LEU A 241 -27.16 22.05 -11.94
N LYS A 242 -28.20 21.25 -12.19
CA LYS A 242 -28.68 20.25 -11.23
C LYS A 242 -27.58 19.22 -10.91
N ARG A 243 -26.89 18.69 -11.94
CA ARG A 243 -25.78 17.76 -11.75
C ARG A 243 -24.64 18.37 -10.95
N TRP A 244 -24.25 19.62 -11.24
CA TRP A 244 -23.19 20.27 -10.48
C TRP A 244 -23.57 20.47 -9.01
N VAL A 245 -24.83 20.79 -8.71
CA VAL A 245 -25.30 20.86 -7.33
C VAL A 245 -25.23 19.49 -6.65
N GLU A 246 -25.57 18.41 -7.35
CA GLU A 246 -25.50 17.02 -6.86
C GLU A 246 -24.05 16.54 -6.68
N ASP A 247 -23.12 16.95 -7.54
CA ASP A 247 -21.71 16.58 -7.44
C ASP A 247 -21.02 17.22 -6.22
N ILE A 248 -21.48 18.40 -5.79
CA ILE A 248 -20.88 19.17 -4.68
C ILE A 248 -21.43 18.77 -3.30
N ARG A 249 -22.58 18.08 -3.24
CA ARG A 249 -23.24 17.78 -1.96
C ARG A 249 -23.71 16.33 -1.89
N GLU A 250 -23.72 15.75 -0.69
CA GLU A 250 -24.42 14.48 -0.47
C GLU A 250 -25.95 14.63 -0.66
N PRO A 251 -26.64 13.60 -1.19
CA PRO A 251 -28.06 13.70 -1.53
C PRO A 251 -28.90 13.98 -0.28
N ALA A 252 -29.42 15.20 -0.15
CA ALA A 252 -30.34 15.55 0.92
C ALA A 252 -31.75 14.97 0.66
N ASN A 253 -32.39 14.47 1.71
CA ASN A 253 -33.80 14.06 1.69
C ASN A 253 -34.68 15.28 1.35
N GLU A 254 -35.40 15.23 0.23
CA GLU A 254 -36.41 16.22 -0.11
C GLU A 254 -37.71 15.98 0.69
N PRO A 255 -38.54 17.02 0.98
CA PRO A 255 -38.39 18.42 0.59
C PRO A 255 -38.48 19.41 1.76
N TYR A 256 -37.64 20.45 1.79
CA TYR A 256 -37.98 21.68 2.53
C TYR A 256 -37.68 22.94 1.71
N THR A 257 -38.77 23.64 1.37
CA THR A 257 -38.85 24.91 0.64
C THR A 257 -38.54 26.08 1.57
N GLN A 258 -37.30 26.18 2.07
CA GLN A 258 -36.88 27.39 2.78
C GLN A 258 -36.58 28.49 1.76
N LYS A 259 -37.13 29.70 1.93
CA LYS A 259 -36.83 30.83 1.05
C LYS A 259 -35.36 31.23 1.25
N PHE A 260 -34.56 31.20 0.18
CA PHE A 260 -33.15 31.61 0.21
C PHE A 260 -32.79 32.50 -0.98
N LYS A 261 -31.66 33.18 -0.87
CA LYS A 261 -31.03 33.95 -1.96
C LYS A 261 -29.72 33.25 -2.35
N LEU A 262 -29.36 33.33 -3.63
CA LEU A 262 -28.01 32.90 -4.06
C LEU A 262 -26.98 33.82 -3.43
N ILE A 263 -25.89 33.25 -2.95
CA ILE A 263 -24.74 33.99 -2.47
C ILE A 263 -23.71 33.98 -3.59
N HIS A 264 -23.44 35.15 -4.16
CA HIS A 264 -22.46 35.36 -5.21
C HIS A 264 -21.70 36.66 -4.95
N ARG A 265 -20.40 36.69 -5.29
CA ARG A 265 -19.48 37.77 -4.90
C ARG A 265 -19.64 39.08 -5.68
N ASN A 266 -20.54 39.13 -6.66
CA ASN A 266 -20.85 40.34 -7.43
C ASN A 266 -22.30 40.77 -7.19
N GLN A 267 -22.52 41.57 -6.13
CA GLN A 267 -23.70 42.43 -5.97
C GLN A 267 -23.38 43.50 -4.92
N ASP A 268 -22.67 44.53 -5.38
CA ASP A 268 -23.06 45.92 -5.13
C ASP A 268 -23.87 46.40 -6.35
#